data_AF-A0A453PYQ4-F1
#
_entry.id   AF-A0A453PYQ4-F1
#
_cell.length_a   1.000
_cell.length_b   1.000
_cell.length_c   1.000
_cell.angle_alpha   90.00
_cell.angle_beta   90.00
_cell.angle_gamma   90.00
#
_symmetry.space_group_name_H-M   'P 1'
#
loop_
_entity.id
_entity.type
_entity.pdbx_description
1 polymer ?
#
loop_
_entity_poly.entity_id
_entity_poly.type
_entity_poly.pdbx_seq_one_letter_code
_entity_poly.pdbx_strand_id
1 'polypeptide(L)'
;SGLMAPLIADDVYEIMMKNATRLDSEIIYDRDFDYDFFGFKTLERSYLLKVGGKVVERPQHMLMRVSVGIHKDDIESAVKTYHMMSQRWFTHASPTLFNAGTPRPQLSSCFLVCMKDDSIEGIYDTLSECASISKSAGGIGVSIHNVRATGSYIRGTNGTSNGIVPMLRVFNDTARYVDQGGGKRKGK
;
A
#
# COMPACT_ATOMS: atom_id res chain seq x y z
N SER A 1 -1.43 8.74 -22.85
CA SER A 1 -0.51 9.85 -22.51
C SER A 1 0.87 9.69 -23.13
N GLY A 2 1.34 8.49 -23.56
CA GLY A 2 2.65 8.35 -24.22
C GLY A 2 3.86 8.67 -23.33
N LEU A 3 3.61 8.96 -22.05
CA LEU A 3 4.64 9.28 -21.05
C LEU A 3 5.25 7.99 -20.52
N MET A 4 6.53 8.02 -20.17
CA MET A 4 7.19 6.91 -19.50
C MET A 4 6.54 6.66 -18.13
N ALA A 5 6.27 5.38 -17.84
CA ALA A 5 5.69 4.93 -16.58
C ALA A 5 6.51 3.74 -16.05
N PRO A 6 7.69 3.98 -15.48
CA PRO A 6 8.52 2.92 -14.93
C PRO A 6 7.81 2.24 -13.76
N LEU A 7 7.96 0.91 -13.66
CA LEU A 7 7.38 0.11 -12.58
C LEU A 7 8.34 -0.08 -11.39
N ILE A 8 9.64 0.12 -11.64
CA ILE A 8 10.73 0.01 -10.66
C ILE A 8 11.29 1.42 -10.44
N ALA A 9 11.65 1.74 -9.20
CA ALA A 9 12.31 3.00 -8.87
C ALA A 9 13.72 3.04 -9.47
N ASP A 10 14.17 4.22 -9.92
CA ASP A 10 15.46 4.37 -10.61
C ASP A 10 16.63 3.95 -9.70
N ASP A 11 16.59 4.30 -8.42
CA ASP A 11 17.63 3.92 -7.43
C ASP A 11 17.71 2.40 -7.25
N VAL A 12 16.56 1.73 -7.14
CA VAL A 12 16.50 0.27 -7.00
C VAL A 12 16.96 -0.42 -8.28
N TYR A 13 16.57 0.11 -9.45
CA TYR A 13 17.03 -0.42 -10.74
C TYR A 13 18.54 -0.34 -10.87
N GLU A 14 19.16 0.80 -10.53
CA GLU A 14 20.61 0.99 -10.56
C GLU A 14 21.33 0.00 -9.64
N ILE A 15 20.82 -0.18 -8.42
CA ILE A 15 21.36 -1.16 -7.45
C ILE A 15 21.27 -2.59 -8.00
N MET A 16 20.12 -2.96 -8.58
CA MET A 16 19.92 -4.28 -9.17
C MET A 16 20.87 -4.51 -10.34
N MET A 17 21.02 -3.54 -11.24
CA MET A 17 21.91 -3.65 -12.40
C MET A 17 23.39 -3.74 -11.99
N LYS A 18 23.80 -2.96 -10.98
CA LYS A 18 25.16 -3.00 -10.43
C LYS A 18 25.52 -4.36 -9.84
N ASN A 19 24.53 -5.09 -9.32
CA ASN A 19 24.71 -6.37 -8.63
C ASN A 19 24.05 -7.55 -9.39
N ALA A 20 23.74 -7.38 -10.68
CA ALA A 20 22.88 -8.30 -11.44
C ALA A 20 23.38 -9.75 -11.40
N THR A 21 24.65 -9.97 -11.71
CA THR A 21 25.27 -11.31 -11.71
C THR A 21 25.08 -12.03 -10.38
N ARG A 22 25.23 -11.30 -9.27
CA ARG A 22 25.09 -11.87 -7.93
C ARG A 22 23.62 -12.19 -7.65
N LEU A 23 22.73 -11.20 -7.80
CA LEU A 23 21.30 -11.37 -7.51
C LEU A 23 20.65 -12.46 -8.36
N ASP A 24 21.01 -12.55 -9.65
CA ASP A 24 20.50 -13.56 -10.57
C ASP A 24 20.94 -14.98 -10.18
N SER A 25 22.16 -15.13 -9.64
CA SER A 25 22.69 -16.42 -9.20
C SER A 25 22.03 -16.96 -7.92
N GLU A 26 21.46 -16.08 -7.09
CA GLU A 26 20.82 -16.45 -5.83
C GLU A 26 19.37 -16.91 -6.01
N ILE A 27 18.74 -16.55 -7.14
CA ILE A 27 17.33 -16.88 -7.41
C ILE A 27 17.19 -18.37 -7.74
N ILE A 28 16.37 -19.07 -6.95
CA ILE A 28 16.06 -20.49 -7.13
C ILE A 28 14.63 -20.62 -7.65
N TYR A 29 14.49 -20.77 -8.97
CA TYR A 29 13.18 -20.84 -9.62
C TYR A 29 12.33 -22.05 -9.23
N ASP A 30 12.95 -23.15 -8.78
CA ASP A 30 12.22 -24.34 -8.35
C ASP A 30 11.29 -24.05 -7.16
N ARG A 31 11.59 -23.01 -6.36
CA ARG A 31 10.73 -22.57 -5.24
C ARG A 31 9.41 -21.95 -5.69
N ASP A 32 9.23 -21.66 -6.98
CA ASP A 32 7.93 -21.27 -7.52
C ASP A 32 6.91 -22.43 -7.43
N PHE A 33 7.37 -23.68 -7.46
CA PHE A 33 6.51 -24.87 -7.37
C PHE A 33 6.09 -25.21 -5.95
N ASP A 34 6.65 -24.55 -4.94
CA ASP A 34 6.23 -24.76 -3.56
C ASP A 34 4.80 -24.23 -3.35
N TYR A 35 4.30 -23.31 -4.19
CA TYR A 35 2.98 -22.68 -4.04
C TYR A 35 1.88 -23.64 -4.46
N ASP A 36 0.86 -23.75 -3.60
CA ASP A 36 -0.37 -24.41 -4.00
C ASP A 36 -1.08 -23.61 -5.09
N PHE A 37 -2.03 -24.26 -5.76
CA PHE A 37 -2.71 -23.66 -6.89
C PHE A 37 -3.39 -22.33 -6.54
N PHE A 38 -4.06 -22.25 -5.38
CA PHE A 38 -4.78 -21.06 -4.96
C PHE A 38 -3.85 -19.93 -4.53
N GLY A 39 -2.76 -20.24 -3.84
CA GLY A 39 -1.73 -19.28 -3.47
C GLY A 39 -1.06 -18.70 -4.72
N PHE A 40 -0.68 -19.55 -5.68
CA PHE A 40 -0.11 -19.08 -6.94
C PHE A 40 -1.09 -18.19 -7.72
N LYS A 41 -2.36 -18.60 -7.85
CA LYS A 41 -3.39 -17.79 -8.53
C LYS A 41 -3.64 -16.46 -7.83
N THR A 42 -3.51 -16.41 -6.51
CA THR A 42 -3.60 -15.17 -5.74
C THR A 42 -2.44 -14.23 -6.07
N LEU A 43 -1.21 -14.76 -6.13
CA LEU A 43 -0.03 -14.00 -6.54
C LEU A 43 -0.17 -13.45 -7.96
N GLU A 44 -0.53 -14.31 -8.91
CA GLU A 44 -0.73 -13.96 -10.33
C GLU A 44 -1.80 -12.87 -10.51
N ARG A 45 -2.88 -12.92 -9.72
CA ARG A 45 -3.97 -11.96 -9.82
C ARG A 45 -3.54 -10.56 -9.38
N SER A 46 -2.85 -10.43 -8.25
CA SER A 46 -2.72 -9.14 -7.56
C SER A 46 -1.30 -8.72 -7.16
N TYR A 47 -0.34 -9.64 -7.05
CA TYR A 47 0.99 -9.36 -6.47
C TYR A 47 2.10 -9.23 -7.50
N LEU A 48 2.05 -10.02 -8.57
CA LEU A 48 3.05 -9.99 -9.63
C LEU A 48 2.80 -8.80 -10.56
N LEU A 49 3.84 -8.02 -10.87
CA LEU A 49 3.73 -6.87 -11.76
C LEU A 49 3.30 -7.30 -13.18
N LYS A 50 2.56 -6.41 -13.85
CA LYS A 50 2.00 -6.64 -15.19
C LYS A 50 2.34 -5.50 -16.14
N VAL A 51 2.66 -5.85 -17.38
CA VAL A 51 2.85 -4.91 -18.49
C VAL A 51 1.90 -5.31 -19.61
N GLY A 52 1.06 -4.38 -20.08
CA GLY A 52 0.05 -4.68 -21.09
C GLY A 52 -0.94 -5.78 -20.67
N GLY A 53 -1.23 -5.89 -19.37
CA GLY A 53 -2.11 -6.92 -18.80
C GLY A 53 -1.48 -8.31 -18.63
N LYS A 54 -0.24 -8.51 -19.10
CA LYS A 54 0.49 -9.77 -18.93
C LYS A 54 1.43 -9.70 -17.74
N VAL A 55 1.51 -10.78 -16.97
CA VAL A 55 2.44 -10.91 -15.84
C VAL A 55 3.87 -10.92 -16.36
N VAL A 56 4.73 -10.09 -15.77
CA VAL A 56 6.17 -9.98 -16.11
C VAL A 56 7.09 -10.43 -14.98
N GLU A 57 6.55 -10.73 -13.80
CA GLU A 57 7.30 -11.25 -12.66
C GLU A 57 6.93 -12.70 -12.37
N ARG A 58 7.93 -13.53 -12.06
CA ARG A 58 7.73 -14.77 -11.32
C ARG A 58 7.63 -14.48 -9.81
N PRO A 59 7.08 -15.39 -8.98
CA PRO A 59 7.09 -15.23 -7.54
C PRO A 59 8.48 -14.94 -6.98
N GLN A 60 9.53 -15.64 -7.44
CA GLN A 60 10.90 -15.33 -7.01
C GLN A 60 11.36 -13.91 -7.37
N HIS A 61 10.98 -13.39 -8.55
CA HIS A 61 11.31 -12.02 -8.95
C HIS A 61 10.67 -10.99 -8.02
N MET A 62 9.38 -11.20 -7.69
CA MET A 62 8.68 -10.35 -6.73
C MET A 62 9.37 -10.37 -5.36
N LEU A 63 9.76 -11.55 -4.86
CA LEU A 63 10.46 -11.68 -3.58
C LEU A 63 11.82 -10.99 -3.60
N MET A 64 12.61 -11.15 -4.67
CA MET A 64 13.91 -10.48 -4.80
C MET A 64 13.75 -8.96 -4.91
N ARG A 65 12.78 -8.48 -5.70
CA ARG A 65 12.43 -7.05 -5.77
C ARG A 65 12.09 -6.51 -4.39
N VAL A 66 11.30 -7.24 -3.60
CA VAL A 66 10.94 -6.82 -2.24
C VAL A 66 12.18 -6.76 -1.36
N SER A 67 13.03 -7.79 -1.39
CA SER A 67 14.28 -7.82 -0.61
C SER A 67 15.20 -6.65 -0.94
N VAL A 68 15.49 -6.41 -2.22
CA VAL A 68 16.34 -5.28 -2.65
C VAL A 68 15.63 -3.95 -2.38
N GLY A 69 14.32 -3.87 -2.55
CA GLY A 69 13.53 -2.67 -2.24
C GLY A 69 13.57 -2.28 -0.76
N ILE A 70 13.74 -3.23 0.16
CA ILE A 70 13.88 -2.98 1.60
C ILE A 70 15.34 -2.67 1.97
N HIS A 71 16.29 -3.47 1.49
CA HIS A 71 17.68 -3.42 1.94
C HIS A 71 18.61 -2.54 1.09
N LYS A 72 18.18 -2.15 -0.12
CA LYS A 72 18.92 -1.31 -1.06
C LYS A 72 20.35 -1.83 -1.29
N ASP A 73 21.37 -1.02 -0.97
CA ASP A 73 22.78 -1.32 -1.18
C ASP A 73 23.30 -2.46 -0.28
N ASP A 74 22.59 -2.84 0.78
CA ASP A 74 22.94 -3.99 1.62
C ASP A 74 22.48 -5.31 0.96
N ILE A 75 23.27 -5.75 -0.02
CA ILE A 75 23.00 -6.96 -0.81
C ILE A 75 23.05 -8.23 0.04
N GLU A 76 23.90 -8.29 1.08
CA GLU A 76 23.96 -9.44 1.99
C GLU A 76 22.61 -9.64 2.70
N SER A 77 22.08 -8.57 3.27
CA SER A 77 20.76 -8.61 3.91
C SER A 77 19.64 -8.86 2.91
N ALA A 78 19.72 -8.29 1.69
CA ALA A 78 18.75 -8.56 0.63
C ALA A 78 18.68 -10.05 0.27
N VAL A 79 19.83 -10.70 0.06
CA VAL A 79 19.92 -12.13 -0.27
C VAL A 79 19.42 -12.98 0.88
N LYS A 80 19.81 -12.64 2.12
CA LYS A 80 19.31 -13.33 3.33
C LYS A 80 17.78 -13.26 3.42
N THR A 81 17.21 -12.06 3.27
CA THR A 81 15.76 -11.85 3.30
C THR A 81 15.06 -12.58 2.16
N TYR A 82 15.64 -12.59 0.95
CA TYR A 82 15.13 -13.36 -0.18
C TYR A 82 15.05 -14.86 0.15
N HIS A 83 16.11 -15.45 0.70
CA HIS A 83 16.09 -16.86 1.07
C HIS A 83 15.08 -17.16 2.17
N MET A 84 14.99 -16.33 3.20
CA MET A 84 14.02 -16.54 4.28
C MET A 84 12.57 -16.47 3.78
N MET A 85 12.25 -15.51 2.88
CA MET A 85 10.91 -15.41 2.29
C MET A 85 10.63 -16.51 1.28
N SER A 86 11.56 -16.83 0.38
CA SER A 86 11.37 -17.87 -0.64
C SER A 86 11.26 -19.28 -0.05
N GLN A 87 11.86 -19.52 1.13
CA GLN A 87 11.67 -20.74 1.93
C GLN A 87 10.47 -20.65 2.89
N ARG A 88 9.72 -19.55 2.88
CA ARG A 88 8.49 -19.34 3.67
C ARG A 88 8.65 -19.31 5.18
N TRP A 89 9.83 -18.92 5.67
CA TRP A 89 10.01 -18.64 7.09
C TRP A 89 9.16 -17.47 7.56
N PHE A 90 8.96 -16.48 6.69
CA PHE A 90 8.04 -15.38 6.91
C PHE A 90 7.60 -14.76 5.58
N THR A 91 6.63 -13.85 5.63
CA THR A 91 6.26 -12.97 4.50
C THR A 91 6.03 -11.56 5.00
N HIS A 92 6.34 -10.56 4.18
CA HIS A 92 5.92 -9.19 4.45
C HIS A 92 4.42 -8.99 4.16
N ALA A 93 3.88 -7.89 4.69
CA ALA A 93 2.50 -7.49 4.45
C ALA A 93 2.26 -7.14 2.97
N SER A 94 1.01 -7.22 2.53
CA SER A 94 0.66 -7.04 1.12
C SER A 94 1.11 -5.69 0.53
N PRO A 95 0.97 -4.53 1.21
CA PRO A 95 1.50 -3.26 0.68
C PRO A 95 3.01 -3.28 0.43
N THR A 96 3.77 -3.96 1.29
CA THR A 96 5.20 -4.16 1.08
C THR A 96 5.47 -5.00 -0.17
N LEU A 97 4.76 -6.12 -0.35
CA LEU A 97 4.92 -6.97 -1.54
C LEU A 97 4.54 -6.23 -2.84
N PHE A 98 3.50 -5.38 -2.78
CA PHE A 98 3.05 -4.59 -3.93
C PHE A 98 4.01 -3.47 -4.32
N ASN A 99 4.58 -2.78 -3.33
CA ASN A 99 5.16 -1.46 -3.55
C ASN A 99 6.68 -1.39 -3.29
N ALA A 100 7.28 -2.38 -2.62
CA ALA A 100 8.74 -2.40 -2.45
C ALA A 100 9.44 -2.46 -3.81
N GLY A 101 10.45 -1.61 -3.99
CA GLY A 101 11.17 -1.46 -5.24
C GLY A 101 10.47 -0.60 -6.31
N THR A 102 9.26 -0.08 -6.05
CA THR A 102 8.51 0.74 -7.02
C THR A 102 8.74 2.24 -6.80
N PRO A 103 8.46 3.13 -7.78
CA PRO A 103 8.73 4.57 -7.68
C PRO A 103 8.06 5.30 -6.51
N ARG A 104 6.97 4.76 -5.95
CA ARG A 104 6.28 5.33 -4.78
C ARG A 104 6.03 4.23 -3.75
N PRO A 105 7.06 3.85 -2.98
CA PRO A 105 7.02 2.67 -2.12
C PRO A 105 6.26 2.94 -0.81
N GLN A 106 4.92 2.87 -0.85
CA GLN A 106 4.10 2.90 0.38
C GLN A 106 4.01 1.49 0.96
N LEU A 107 4.84 1.19 1.96
CA LEU A 107 5.01 -0.17 2.50
C LEU A 107 4.16 -0.49 3.74
N SER A 108 3.63 0.55 4.41
CA SER A 108 2.85 0.44 5.65
C SER A 108 1.40 0.05 5.37
N SER A 109 0.81 -0.74 6.26
CA SER A 109 -0.55 -1.24 6.06
C SER A 109 -1.63 -0.43 6.76
N CYS A 110 -1.35 0.10 7.95
CA CYS A 110 -2.35 0.69 8.83
C CYS A 110 -1.91 2.07 9.31
N PHE A 111 -2.86 2.99 9.37
CA PHE A 111 -2.68 4.36 9.82
C PHE A 111 -3.73 4.68 10.88
N LEU A 112 -3.31 5.40 11.92
CA LEU A 112 -4.19 5.94 12.96
C LEU A 112 -4.24 7.45 12.79
N VAL A 113 -5.43 7.99 12.60
CA VAL A 113 -5.65 9.42 12.37
C VAL A 113 -6.55 9.96 13.47
N CYS A 114 -6.18 11.10 14.04
CA CYS A 114 -7.05 11.83 14.96
C CYS A 114 -7.74 12.95 14.19
N MET A 115 -9.04 13.14 14.46
CA MET A 115 -9.76 14.30 13.97
C MET A 115 -9.05 15.59 14.43
N LYS A 116 -8.67 16.44 13.47
CA LYS A 116 -7.79 17.60 13.73
C LYS A 116 -8.45 18.64 14.63
N ASP A 117 -9.72 18.92 14.40
CA ASP A 117 -10.47 19.92 15.14
C ASP A 117 -11.99 19.67 15.03
N ASP A 118 -12.75 20.19 15.99
CA ASP A 118 -14.22 20.19 15.97
C ASP A 118 -14.77 21.38 15.16
N SER A 119 -14.34 21.45 13.90
CA SER A 119 -14.68 22.47 12.92
C SER A 119 -14.87 21.84 11.53
N ILE A 120 -15.53 22.56 10.62
CA ILE A 120 -15.71 22.06 9.24
C ILE A 120 -14.36 21.91 8.57
N GLU A 121 -13.47 22.88 8.76
CA GLU A 121 -12.10 22.87 8.25
C GLU A 121 -11.33 21.66 8.77
N GLY A 122 -11.33 21.42 10.08
CA GLY A 122 -10.68 20.25 10.68
C GLY A 122 -11.24 18.91 10.19
N ILE A 123 -12.56 18.82 10.00
CA ILE A 123 -13.23 17.63 9.48
C ILE A 123 -12.82 17.35 8.03
N TYR A 124 -12.84 18.37 7.16
CA TYR A 124 -12.49 18.19 5.74
C TYR A 124 -10.99 17.99 5.53
N ASP A 125 -10.13 18.59 6.35
CA ASP A 125 -8.68 18.32 6.32
C ASP A 125 -8.39 16.87 6.71
N THR A 126 -9.06 16.36 7.75
CA THR A 126 -8.97 14.96 8.18
C THR A 126 -9.49 14.02 7.07
N LEU A 127 -10.59 14.38 6.40
CA LEU A 127 -11.15 13.62 5.29
C LEU A 127 -10.18 13.56 4.09
N SER A 128 -9.55 14.69 3.74
CA SER A 128 -8.56 14.79 2.67
C SER A 128 -7.33 13.93 2.93
N GLU A 129 -6.86 13.92 4.19
CA GLU A 129 -5.78 13.05 4.65
C GLU A 129 -6.18 11.57 4.53
N CYS A 130 -7.39 11.20 4.97
CA CYS A 130 -7.88 9.85 4.84
C CYS A 130 -8.00 9.40 3.37
N ALA A 131 -8.46 10.29 2.49
CA ALA A 131 -8.51 10.02 1.06
C ALA A 131 -7.11 9.77 0.47
N SER A 132 -6.12 10.55 0.89
CA SER A 132 -4.73 10.41 0.43
C SER A 132 -4.09 9.10 0.90
N ILE A 133 -4.36 8.69 2.14
CA ILE A 133 -3.91 7.41 2.69
C ILE A 133 -4.60 6.23 1.98
N SER A 134 -5.93 6.30 1.82
CA SER A 134 -6.71 5.24 1.16
C SER A 134 -6.27 5.04 -0.29
N LYS A 135 -6.00 6.13 -1.02
CA LYS A 135 -5.45 6.09 -2.39
C LYS A 135 -4.19 5.21 -2.48
N SER A 136 -3.38 5.18 -1.42
CA SER A 136 -2.11 4.44 -1.34
C SER A 136 -2.25 3.07 -0.66
N ALA A 137 -3.45 2.52 -0.63
CA ALA A 137 -3.80 1.21 -0.07
C ALA A 137 -3.53 1.03 1.43
N GLY A 138 -3.55 2.12 2.20
CA GLY A 138 -3.51 2.09 3.66
C GLY A 138 -4.91 1.90 4.27
N GLY A 139 -5.03 1.03 5.27
CA GLY A 139 -6.20 0.97 6.16
C GLY A 139 -6.13 2.08 7.21
N ILE A 140 -7.29 2.60 7.63
CA ILE A 140 -7.35 3.80 8.47
C ILE A 140 -8.25 3.56 9.69
N GLY A 141 -7.73 3.81 10.88
CA GLY A 141 -8.53 4.00 12.08
C GLY A 141 -8.62 5.48 12.41
N VAL A 142 -9.84 6.05 12.45
CA VAL A 142 -10.05 7.47 12.76
C VAL A 142 -10.66 7.65 14.13
N SER A 143 -10.04 8.48 14.97
CA SER A 143 -10.56 8.87 16.26
C SER A 143 -11.36 10.17 16.14
N ILE A 144 -12.64 10.15 16.55
CA ILE A 144 -13.61 11.26 16.39
C ILE A 144 -14.16 11.78 17.73
N HIS A 145 -13.51 11.46 18.84
CA HIS A 145 -13.99 11.74 20.20
C HIS A 145 -14.15 13.23 20.51
N ASN A 146 -13.44 14.10 19.79
CA ASN A 146 -13.51 15.56 19.92
C ASN A 146 -14.65 16.19 19.10
N VAL A 147 -15.35 15.45 18.24
CA VAL A 147 -16.46 15.99 17.44
C VAL A 147 -17.72 16.14 18.29
N ARG A 148 -18.36 17.32 18.22
CA ARG A 148 -19.58 17.61 18.99
C ARG A 148 -20.77 16.71 18.61
N ALA A 149 -21.64 16.46 19.59
CA ALA A 149 -22.84 15.63 19.42
C ALA A 149 -24.00 16.36 18.73
N THR A 150 -25.06 15.62 18.40
CA THR A 150 -26.30 16.18 17.87
C THR A 150 -26.95 17.12 18.90
N GLY A 151 -27.46 18.27 18.46
CA GLY A 151 -28.06 19.29 19.32
C GLY A 151 -27.05 20.24 19.98
N SER A 152 -25.74 20.00 19.88
CA SER A 152 -24.72 20.92 20.40
C SER A 152 -24.77 22.26 19.67
N TYR A 153 -24.62 23.35 20.42
CA TYR A 153 -24.69 24.71 19.89
C TYR A 153 -23.52 25.05 18.94
N ILE A 154 -23.81 25.77 17.86
CA ILE A 154 -22.81 26.26 16.90
C ILE A 154 -22.79 27.79 16.95
N ARG A 155 -21.76 28.35 17.61
CA ARG A 155 -21.63 29.81 17.81
C ARG A 155 -21.58 30.60 16.50
N GLY A 156 -20.91 30.09 15.46
CA GLY A 156 -20.69 30.82 14.20
C GLY A 156 -21.94 30.98 13.34
N THR A 157 -22.88 30.04 13.40
CA THR A 157 -24.10 30.04 12.57
C THR A 157 -25.39 30.20 13.38
N ASN A 158 -25.27 30.34 14.71
CA ASN A 158 -26.39 30.35 15.65
C ASN A 158 -27.34 29.15 15.49
N GLY A 159 -26.78 28.00 15.10
CA GLY A 159 -27.51 26.76 14.82
C GLY A 159 -27.18 25.65 15.82
N THR A 160 -27.72 24.46 15.56
CA THR A 160 -27.40 23.23 16.29
C THR A 160 -26.74 22.20 15.38
N SER A 161 -25.82 21.42 15.93
CA SER A 161 -25.11 20.37 15.19
C SER A 161 -26.04 19.19 14.90
N ASN A 162 -25.87 18.59 13.73
CA ASN A 162 -26.52 17.32 13.38
C ASN A 162 -25.74 16.10 13.94
N GLY A 163 -24.60 16.31 14.58
CA GLY A 163 -23.75 15.30 15.22
C GLY A 163 -22.93 14.46 14.25
N ILE A 164 -22.45 13.30 14.72
CA ILE A 164 -21.46 12.48 14.00
C ILE A 164 -22.03 11.67 12.83
N VAL A 165 -23.33 11.36 12.83
CA VAL A 165 -23.91 10.46 11.80
C VAL A 165 -23.82 11.05 10.39
N PRO A 166 -24.21 12.32 10.13
CA PRO A 166 -24.03 12.92 8.81
C PRO A 166 -22.56 13.07 8.42
N MET A 167 -21.68 13.41 9.37
CA MET A 167 -20.24 13.48 9.12
C MET A 167 -19.70 12.11 8.66
N LEU A 168 -20.04 11.03 9.37
CA LEU A 168 -19.59 9.68 9.04
C LEU A 168 -20.13 9.18 7.69
N ARG A 169 -21.30 9.66 7.24
CA ARG A 169 -21.79 9.39 5.87
C ARG A 169 -20.87 9.97 4.80
N VAL A 170 -20.34 11.18 5.01
CA VAL A 170 -19.35 11.79 4.11
C VAL A 170 -18.07 10.96 4.07
N PHE A 171 -17.54 10.53 5.22
CA PHE A 171 -16.38 9.63 5.27
C PHE A 171 -16.63 8.30 4.54
N ASN A 172 -17.81 7.71 4.74
CA ASN A 172 -18.21 6.48 4.04
C ASN A 172 -18.22 6.68 2.51
N ASP A 173 -18.82 7.76 2.03
CA ASP A 173 -18.91 8.01 0.59
C ASP A 173 -17.53 8.30 -0.02
N THR A 174 -16.65 9.00 0.71
CA THR A 174 -15.24 9.16 0.31
C THR A 174 -14.50 7.81 0.28
N ALA A 175 -14.70 6.93 1.27
CA ALA A 175 -14.09 5.61 1.28
C ALA A 175 -14.55 4.74 0.10
N ARG A 176 -15.81 4.89 -0.34
CA ARG A 176 -16.35 4.23 -1.53
C ARG A 176 -15.82 4.83 -2.83
N TYR A 177 -15.58 6.13 -2.85
CA TYR A 177 -15.06 6.85 -4.01
C TYR A 177 -13.58 6.54 -4.25
N VAL A 178 -12.77 6.55 -3.19
CA VAL A 178 -11.33 6.29 -3.26
C VAL A 178 -11.06 4.78 -3.14
N ASP A 179 -11.27 4.07 -4.24
CA ASP A 179 -10.92 2.64 -4.36
C ASP A 179 -9.39 2.47 -4.47
N GLN A 180 -8.80 1.61 -3.64
CA GLN A 180 -7.35 1.57 -3.43
C GLN A 180 -6.62 1.07 -4.68
N GLY A 181 -5.84 1.94 -5.31
CA GLY A 181 -4.87 1.58 -6.34
C GLY A 181 -5.45 0.93 -7.61
N GLY A 182 -6.69 1.25 -8.00
CA GLY A 182 -7.32 0.72 -9.22
C GLY A 182 -7.87 -0.70 -9.06
N GLY A 183 -8.49 -1.00 -7.90
CA GLY A 183 -9.12 -2.29 -7.62
C GLY A 183 -8.23 -3.31 -6.91
N LYS A 184 -7.07 -2.89 -6.36
CA LYS A 184 -6.21 -3.76 -5.53
C LYS A 184 -6.83 -4.04 -4.16
N ARG A 185 -7.64 -3.13 -3.62
CA ARG A 185 -8.49 -3.32 -2.43
C ARG A 185 -9.59 -2.26 -2.40
N LYS A 186 -10.80 -2.63 -1.98
CA LYS A 186 -11.81 -1.62 -1.61
C LYS A 186 -11.39 -0.93 -0.31
N GLY A 187 -11.50 0.40 -0.25
CA GLY A 187 -11.41 1.13 1.01
C GLY A 187 -12.44 0.55 2.00
N LYS A 188 -11.96 0.00 3.11
CA LYS A 188 -12.78 -0.50 4.22
C LYS A 188 -12.31 0.16 5.49
#